data_AF-A0A161LDE9-F1
#
_entry.id   AF-A0A161LDE9-F1
#
_cell.length_a   1.000
_cell.length_b   1.000
_cell.length_c   1.000
_cell.angle_alpha   90.00
_cell.angle_beta   90.00
_cell.angle_gamma   90.00
#
_symmetry.space_group_name_H-M   'P 1'
#
loop_
_entity.id
_entity.type
_entity.pdbx_description
1 polymer ?
#
loop_
_entity_poly.entity_id
_entity_poly.type
_entity_poly.pdbx_seq_one_letter_code
_entity_poly.pdbx_strand_id
1 'polypeptide(L)'
;MKMRSKIRTVLSLICIGVALSVTSCIDGFKDDLTWAPSVQNAQLESPAADQIVVTPSADGSKLTVKWPVVYGAGGYQFSLYIVDDPSKPVLVGTENEVIDGCSAVRPMQEDTHYKVVVKTLGNTKYNNKEATTASEKLYDNLLAVTATIPSGTNLTDYFTANPMPSSSTELCYQLEANGNYTMSGDVAIGSQVTFRGDKIHHAKITMTNGSFVNNGVGFKMKFMDIDYSGFAGTASNSIILMSATPNPAIPLTSAGYTVVPTTAPIAIQSCKITGLKYYLFYDNSKKYGIGTFLIKDCIIGQNTNTFNQATIRFGAGMVKDMTITNSTFYNEVTGNSSNRICQISSGNAGSVKPLTETWANGSVTITNSTFYHCAEGAQSFNSNGAMGQVGDKITIQKCVIVNSAENATTSGSNGFVRRFRRGSASATFTGGGNSYWYNGVFPIGEVQGTTCDTSGDYIQTDPKLTYQGNGVFTMAGADQIARGSGDPRWLPTH
;
A
#
# COMPACT_ATOMS: atom_id res chain seq x y z
N MET A 1 9.15 8.47 -105.13
CA MET A 1 9.53 9.74 -104.48
C MET A 1 9.48 9.52 -102.96
N LYS A 2 10.58 9.83 -102.25
CA LYS A 2 10.90 9.41 -100.87
C LYS A 2 10.38 10.40 -99.80
N MET A 3 10.43 9.90 -98.55
CA MET A 3 10.31 10.52 -97.20
C MET A 3 8.92 10.48 -96.56
N ARG A 4 8.74 10.22 -95.24
CA ARG A 4 9.54 9.69 -94.10
C ARG A 4 8.54 9.43 -92.94
N SER A 5 8.89 8.57 -91.96
CA SER A 5 8.01 8.08 -90.87
C SER A 5 8.26 8.70 -89.48
N LYS A 6 7.31 8.42 -88.55
CA LYS A 6 7.30 8.39 -87.04
C LYS A 6 6.22 9.33 -86.42
N ILE A 7 5.47 9.12 -85.32
CA ILE A 7 5.08 8.08 -84.32
C ILE A 7 4.97 8.76 -82.91
N ARG A 8 3.92 8.39 -82.12
CA ARG A 8 3.66 8.48 -80.64
C ARG A 8 3.19 9.82 -80.02
N THR A 9 2.42 9.96 -78.91
CA THR A 9 1.44 9.19 -78.04
C THR A 9 1.06 10.13 -76.85
N VAL A 10 0.05 9.80 -76.01
CA VAL A 10 -0.20 10.17 -74.56
C VAL A 10 -1.31 11.23 -74.35
N LEU A 11 -2.33 11.16 -73.46
CA LEU A 11 -2.85 10.22 -72.44
C LEU A 11 -4.35 10.56 -72.18
N SER A 12 -5.19 9.55 -71.87
CA SER A 12 -6.56 9.69 -71.31
C SER A 12 -6.50 9.38 -69.79
N LEU A 13 -7.47 9.63 -68.88
CA LEU A 13 -8.93 9.53 -68.94
C LEU A 13 -9.49 9.96 -67.56
N ILE A 14 -10.46 10.88 -67.48
CA ILE A 14 -11.29 11.14 -66.28
C ILE A 14 -12.75 11.44 -66.72
N CYS A 15 -13.69 10.74 -66.07
CA CYS A 15 -15.13 11.02 -65.90
C CYS A 15 -16.10 10.95 -67.11
N ILE A 16 -16.84 9.83 -67.20
CA ILE A 16 -18.27 9.74 -67.56
C ILE A 16 -18.80 8.52 -66.78
N GLY A 17 -19.88 8.50 -66.00
CA GLY A 17 -21.05 9.36 -65.95
C GLY A 17 -22.33 8.59 -66.30
N VAL A 18 -22.73 7.65 -65.43
CA VAL A 18 -24.11 7.14 -65.18
C VAL A 18 -24.85 6.41 -66.33
N ALA A 19 -25.60 5.35 -65.97
CA ALA A 19 -26.83 4.86 -66.65
C ALA A 19 -26.84 3.50 -67.40
N LEU A 20 -26.10 2.46 -67.00
CA LEU A 20 -26.41 1.08 -67.44
C LEU A 20 -26.12 0.03 -66.37
N SER A 21 -27.01 -0.10 -65.39
CA SER A 21 -27.15 -1.36 -64.62
C SER A 21 -28.50 -1.40 -63.90
N VAL A 22 -29.57 -1.55 -64.68
CA VAL A 22 -30.83 -2.11 -64.19
C VAL A 22 -30.91 -3.58 -64.60
N THR A 23 -31.45 -4.38 -63.68
CA THR A 23 -31.80 -5.80 -63.77
C THR A 23 -30.69 -6.82 -63.46
N SER A 24 -30.47 -7.05 -62.17
CA SER A 24 -30.87 -8.34 -61.62
C SER A 24 -31.46 -8.14 -60.24
N CYS A 25 -32.73 -8.52 -60.10
CA CYS A 25 -33.33 -8.76 -58.80
C CYS A 25 -32.56 -9.91 -58.16
N ILE A 26 -31.74 -9.60 -57.16
CA ILE A 26 -31.62 -10.46 -56.01
C ILE A 26 -32.20 -9.61 -54.89
N ASP A 27 -33.37 -10.02 -54.38
CA ASP A 27 -33.73 -9.72 -53.00
C ASP A 27 -32.51 -10.11 -52.18
N GLY A 28 -31.72 -9.12 -51.76
CA GLY A 28 -30.65 -9.35 -50.82
C GLY A 28 -31.30 -10.04 -49.63
N PHE A 29 -30.88 -11.27 -49.33
CA PHE A 29 -31.36 -12.07 -48.22
C PHE A 29 -31.82 -11.16 -47.09
N LYS A 30 -33.15 -10.98 -46.97
CA LYS A 30 -33.74 -10.53 -45.73
C LYS A 30 -33.67 -11.73 -44.83
N ASP A 31 -32.47 -12.01 -44.32
CA ASP A 31 -32.37 -12.66 -43.03
C ASP A 31 -32.94 -11.65 -42.03
N ASP A 32 -34.27 -11.58 -41.98
CA ASP A 32 -35.05 -11.18 -40.81
C ASP A 32 -34.88 -12.26 -39.73
N LEU A 33 -33.63 -12.70 -39.51
CA LEU A 33 -33.21 -13.43 -38.32
C LEU A 33 -33.30 -12.42 -37.17
N THR A 34 -34.54 -12.14 -36.80
CA THR A 34 -34.89 -11.57 -35.51
C THR A 34 -34.27 -12.49 -34.49
N TRP A 35 -33.14 -12.07 -33.92
CA TRP A 35 -32.46 -12.85 -32.91
C TRP A 35 -33.38 -12.94 -31.69
N ALA A 36 -34.12 -14.04 -31.61
CA ALA A 36 -34.93 -14.40 -30.48
C ALA A 36 -34.11 -15.39 -29.64
N PRO A 37 -33.97 -15.16 -28.32
CA PRO A 37 -33.35 -16.15 -27.46
C PRO A 37 -34.16 -17.45 -27.54
N SER A 38 -33.46 -18.57 -27.48
CA SER A 38 -34.05 -19.91 -27.45
C SER A 38 -34.86 -20.19 -26.18
N VAL A 39 -34.75 -19.32 -25.16
CA VAL A 39 -35.41 -19.44 -23.86
C VAL A 39 -36.52 -18.38 -23.73
N GLN A 40 -37.76 -18.83 -23.58
CA GLN A 40 -38.96 -18.00 -23.42
C GLN A 40 -39.94 -18.68 -22.46
N ASN A 41 -40.78 -17.92 -21.78
CA ASN A 41 -41.76 -18.41 -20.80
C ASN A 41 -41.14 -19.26 -19.67
N ALA A 42 -39.88 -19.00 -19.32
CA ALA A 42 -39.12 -19.82 -18.38
C ALA A 42 -38.88 -19.11 -17.03
N GLN A 43 -38.70 -19.90 -15.99
CA GLN A 43 -38.08 -19.48 -14.73
C GLN A 43 -36.57 -19.57 -14.93
N LEU A 44 -35.86 -18.43 -14.95
CA LEU A 44 -34.41 -18.41 -15.15
C LEU A 44 -33.68 -18.89 -13.89
N GLU A 45 -32.43 -19.32 -14.07
CA GLU A 45 -31.49 -19.62 -13.00
C GLU A 45 -30.31 -18.63 -13.04
N SER A 46 -29.69 -18.42 -11.88
CA SER A 46 -28.45 -17.65 -11.79
C SER A 46 -27.26 -18.47 -12.31
N PRO A 47 -26.21 -17.86 -12.88
CA PRO A 47 -25.04 -18.59 -13.34
C PRO A 47 -24.43 -19.39 -12.19
N ALA A 48 -23.98 -20.62 -12.42
CA ALA A 48 -23.44 -21.45 -11.35
C ALA A 48 -22.19 -20.79 -10.72
N ALA A 49 -22.03 -20.93 -9.39
CA ALA A 49 -20.99 -20.23 -8.64
C ALA A 49 -19.55 -20.60 -9.09
N ASP A 50 -19.35 -21.83 -9.55
CA ASP A 50 -18.09 -22.31 -10.12
C ASP A 50 -17.78 -21.73 -11.51
N GLN A 51 -18.80 -21.24 -12.23
CA GLN A 51 -18.66 -20.54 -13.50
C GLN A 51 -18.42 -19.03 -13.34
N ILE A 52 -18.48 -18.51 -12.11
CA ILE A 52 -18.09 -17.13 -11.81
C ILE A 52 -16.57 -17.07 -11.65
N VAL A 53 -15.92 -16.35 -12.57
CA VAL A 53 -14.48 -16.17 -12.63
C VAL A 53 -14.11 -14.82 -12.04
N VAL A 54 -13.23 -14.84 -11.05
CA VAL A 54 -12.66 -13.64 -10.42
C VAL A 54 -11.20 -13.54 -10.82
N THR A 55 -10.80 -12.39 -11.36
CA THR A 55 -9.43 -12.15 -11.85
C THR A 55 -8.89 -10.83 -11.30
N PRO A 56 -7.84 -10.86 -10.46
CA PRO A 56 -7.16 -9.65 -10.05
C PRO A 56 -6.37 -9.04 -11.21
N SER A 57 -6.25 -7.71 -11.25
CA SER A 57 -5.37 -7.02 -12.18
C SER A 57 -3.90 -7.26 -11.81
N ALA A 58 -3.00 -7.17 -12.79
CA ALA A 58 -1.56 -7.42 -12.59
C ALA A 58 -0.91 -6.46 -11.57
N ASP A 59 -1.45 -5.25 -11.42
CA ASP A 59 -1.01 -4.25 -10.45
C ASP A 59 -1.68 -4.39 -9.07
N GLY A 60 -2.59 -5.37 -8.90
CA GLY A 60 -3.31 -5.62 -7.67
C GLY A 60 -4.36 -4.56 -7.30
N SER A 61 -4.67 -3.60 -8.19
CA SER A 61 -5.58 -2.48 -7.87
C SER A 61 -7.06 -2.79 -8.11
N LYS A 62 -7.37 -3.79 -8.94
CA LYS A 62 -8.73 -4.09 -9.39
C LYS A 62 -9.02 -5.59 -9.40
N LEU A 63 -10.30 -5.90 -9.26
CA LEU A 63 -10.86 -7.24 -9.33
C LEU A 63 -11.92 -7.24 -10.44
N THR A 64 -11.72 -8.09 -11.44
CA THR A 64 -12.67 -8.31 -12.54
C THR A 64 -13.45 -9.58 -12.27
N VAL A 65 -14.76 -9.46 -12.14
CA VAL A 65 -15.68 -10.59 -12.02
C VAL A 65 -16.34 -10.82 -13.37
N LYS A 66 -16.36 -12.07 -13.85
CA LYS A 66 -17.07 -12.47 -15.07
C LYS A 66 -17.95 -13.69 -14.78
N TRP A 67 -19.10 -13.75 -15.44
CA TRP A 67 -20.02 -14.89 -15.39
C TRP A 67 -20.47 -15.26 -16.80
N PRO A 68 -21.00 -16.47 -17.04
CA PRO A 68 -21.53 -16.83 -18.35
C PRO A 68 -22.87 -16.13 -18.64
N VAL A 69 -23.21 -16.05 -19.92
CA VAL A 69 -24.52 -15.57 -20.37
C VAL A 69 -25.58 -16.61 -20.00
N VAL A 70 -26.62 -16.19 -19.30
CA VAL A 70 -27.88 -16.92 -19.13
C VAL A 70 -28.82 -16.55 -20.28
N TYR A 71 -29.09 -17.52 -21.15
CA TYR A 71 -29.96 -17.30 -22.30
C TYR A 71 -31.37 -16.86 -21.88
N GLY A 72 -31.89 -15.81 -22.52
CA GLY A 72 -33.21 -15.25 -22.22
C GLY A 72 -33.25 -14.30 -21.01
N ALA A 73 -32.11 -14.00 -20.38
CA ALA A 73 -32.01 -13.00 -19.31
C ALA A 73 -32.32 -11.58 -19.81
N GLY A 74 -32.81 -10.73 -18.90
CA GLY A 74 -32.98 -9.28 -19.13
C GLY A 74 -31.84 -8.43 -18.57
N GLY A 75 -30.87 -9.06 -17.90
CA GLY A 75 -29.74 -8.44 -17.20
C GLY A 75 -29.37 -9.23 -15.96
N TYR A 76 -28.50 -8.67 -15.12
CA TYR A 76 -28.09 -9.27 -13.85
C TYR A 76 -28.07 -8.23 -12.73
N GLN A 77 -28.40 -8.64 -11.51
CA GLN A 77 -28.02 -7.90 -10.31
C GLN A 77 -26.68 -8.40 -9.81
N PHE A 78 -25.77 -7.47 -9.52
CA PHE A 78 -24.43 -7.76 -9.02
C PHE A 78 -24.16 -7.00 -7.72
N SER A 79 -23.61 -7.71 -6.73
CA SER A 79 -23.04 -7.13 -5.52
C SER A 79 -21.70 -7.76 -5.21
N LEU A 80 -20.77 -6.97 -4.70
CA LEU A 80 -19.49 -7.44 -4.17
C LEU A 80 -19.36 -6.98 -2.73
N TYR A 81 -19.00 -7.89 -1.84
CA TYR A 81 -18.77 -7.58 -0.43
C TYR A 81 -17.35 -7.99 -0.03
N ILE A 82 -16.73 -7.18 0.83
CA ILE A 82 -15.62 -7.61 1.68
C ILE A 82 -16.24 -8.33 2.88
N VAL A 83 -15.75 -9.53 3.16
CA VAL A 83 -16.25 -10.44 4.22
C VAL A 83 -15.14 -10.87 5.17
N ASP A 84 -14.14 -10.01 5.39
CA ASP A 84 -13.12 -10.22 6.41
C ASP A 84 -13.72 -10.36 7.82
N ASP A 85 -14.81 -9.63 8.09
CA ASP A 85 -15.74 -9.92 9.18
C ASP A 85 -17.06 -10.43 8.57
N PRO A 86 -17.32 -11.75 8.58
CA PRO A 86 -18.56 -12.31 8.05
C PRO A 86 -19.83 -11.78 8.73
N SER A 87 -19.73 -11.26 9.97
CA SER A 87 -20.85 -10.68 10.70
C SER A 87 -21.15 -9.24 10.27
N LYS A 88 -20.20 -8.57 9.61
CA LYS A 88 -20.32 -7.20 9.11
C LYS A 88 -19.72 -7.06 7.70
N PRO A 89 -20.35 -7.65 6.67
CA PRO A 89 -19.91 -7.49 5.29
C PRO A 89 -19.90 -6.02 4.87
N VAL A 90 -18.83 -5.59 4.19
CA VAL A 90 -18.70 -4.23 3.67
C VAL A 90 -18.92 -4.25 2.16
N LEU A 91 -19.91 -3.50 1.69
CA LEU A 91 -20.22 -3.38 0.26
C LEU A 91 -19.08 -2.71 -0.52
N VAL A 92 -18.77 -3.22 -1.72
CA VAL A 92 -17.81 -2.65 -2.66
C VAL A 92 -18.53 -2.22 -3.95
N GLY A 93 -18.74 -0.91 -4.06
CA GLY A 93 -19.49 -0.30 -5.16
C GLY A 93 -20.98 -0.17 -4.82
N THR A 94 -21.85 -0.43 -5.78
CA THR A 94 -23.31 -0.32 -5.62
C THR A 94 -23.91 -1.69 -5.31
N GLU A 95 -24.85 -1.72 -4.35
CA GLU A 95 -25.58 -2.93 -3.99
C GLU A 95 -26.67 -3.21 -5.04
N ASN A 96 -26.78 -4.48 -5.44
CA ASN A 96 -27.76 -4.95 -6.42
C ASN A 96 -27.72 -4.15 -7.73
N GLU A 97 -26.50 -3.77 -8.16
CA GLU A 97 -26.31 -3.01 -9.39
C GLU A 97 -26.83 -3.81 -10.58
N VAL A 98 -27.70 -3.20 -11.37
CA VAL A 98 -28.20 -3.81 -12.61
C VAL A 98 -27.16 -3.65 -13.70
N ILE A 99 -26.62 -4.78 -14.17
CA ILE A 99 -25.59 -4.83 -15.20
C ILE A 99 -26.18 -5.43 -16.47
N ASP A 100 -26.11 -4.66 -17.55
CA ASP A 100 -26.39 -5.10 -18.92
C ASP A 100 -25.09 -5.64 -19.54
N GLY A 101 -24.75 -6.88 -19.19
CA GLY A 101 -23.50 -7.53 -19.53
C GLY A 101 -23.14 -8.64 -18.54
N CYS A 102 -22.02 -9.32 -18.78
CA CYS A 102 -21.60 -10.48 -17.97
C CYS A 102 -20.28 -10.25 -17.23
N SER A 103 -19.99 -8.99 -16.87
CA SER A 103 -18.78 -8.65 -16.14
C SER A 103 -18.92 -7.38 -15.32
N ALA A 104 -18.23 -7.34 -14.18
CA ALA A 104 -18.08 -6.16 -13.34
C ALA A 104 -16.60 -5.96 -12.96
N VAL A 105 -16.18 -4.71 -12.81
CA VAL A 105 -14.84 -4.36 -12.29
C VAL A 105 -15.00 -3.56 -11.02
N ARG A 106 -14.24 -3.92 -9.98
CA ARG A 106 -14.22 -3.26 -8.68
C ARG A 106 -12.79 -3.01 -8.20
N PRO A 107 -12.56 -2.02 -7.32
CA PRO A 107 -11.30 -1.89 -6.61
C PRO A 107 -10.99 -3.16 -5.80
N MET A 108 -9.72 -3.55 -5.76
CA MET A 108 -9.24 -4.64 -4.91
C MET A 108 -8.42 -4.09 -3.74
N GLN A 109 -8.52 -4.76 -2.59
CA GLN A 109 -7.70 -4.53 -1.40
C GLN A 109 -6.82 -5.76 -1.18
N GLU A 110 -5.58 -5.55 -0.72
CA GLU A 110 -4.66 -6.64 -0.37
C GLU A 110 -5.21 -7.48 0.79
N ASP A 111 -4.87 -8.78 0.83
CA ASP A 111 -5.22 -9.73 1.91
C ASP A 111 -6.66 -9.56 2.40
N THR A 112 -7.62 -9.78 1.49
CA THR A 112 -9.04 -9.52 1.69
C THR A 112 -9.89 -10.68 1.18
N HIS A 113 -10.89 -11.07 1.99
CA HIS A 113 -11.91 -12.04 1.61
C HIS A 113 -13.10 -11.32 0.97
N TYR A 114 -13.56 -11.84 -0.15
CA TYR A 114 -14.66 -11.31 -0.93
C TYR A 114 -15.81 -12.30 -1.09
N LYS A 115 -17.02 -11.77 -1.11
CA LYS A 115 -18.23 -12.48 -1.53
C LYS A 115 -18.84 -11.79 -2.74
N VAL A 116 -18.88 -12.50 -3.86
CA VAL A 116 -19.56 -12.12 -5.09
C VAL A 116 -20.99 -12.66 -5.05
N VAL A 117 -21.97 -11.83 -5.40
CA VAL A 117 -23.38 -12.21 -5.51
C VAL A 117 -23.90 -11.81 -6.89
N VAL A 118 -24.41 -12.77 -7.65
CA VAL A 118 -24.97 -12.55 -8.99
C VAL A 118 -26.38 -13.14 -9.07
N LYS A 119 -27.37 -12.35 -9.47
CA LYS A 119 -28.74 -12.82 -9.70
C LYS A 119 -29.18 -12.53 -11.13
N THR A 120 -29.69 -13.53 -11.84
CA THR A 120 -30.25 -13.33 -13.19
C THR A 120 -31.59 -12.62 -13.12
N LEU A 121 -31.74 -11.52 -13.87
CA LEU A 121 -33.00 -10.80 -14.01
C LEU A 121 -33.86 -11.38 -15.14
N GLY A 122 -35.17 -11.35 -14.93
CA GLY A 122 -36.16 -11.80 -15.90
C GLY A 122 -36.20 -10.90 -17.13
N ASN A 123 -36.87 -11.38 -18.18
CA ASN A 123 -37.02 -10.64 -19.42
C ASN A 123 -38.49 -10.62 -19.84
N THR A 124 -39.15 -9.48 -19.64
CA THR A 124 -40.58 -9.29 -19.93
C THR A 124 -40.91 -9.47 -21.41
N LYS A 125 -40.00 -9.09 -22.32
CA LYS A 125 -40.18 -9.26 -23.77
C LYS A 125 -40.36 -10.74 -24.17
N TYR A 126 -39.77 -11.65 -23.41
CA TYR A 126 -39.80 -13.09 -23.66
C TYR A 126 -40.58 -13.87 -22.59
N ASN A 127 -41.32 -13.16 -21.73
CA ASN A 127 -42.07 -13.70 -20.59
C ASN A 127 -41.22 -14.61 -19.66
N ASN A 128 -39.93 -14.31 -19.53
CA ASN A 128 -39.03 -15.02 -18.62
C ASN A 128 -39.05 -14.37 -17.24
N LYS A 129 -39.20 -15.18 -16.19
CA LYS A 129 -39.12 -14.73 -14.79
C LYS A 129 -37.67 -14.69 -14.31
N GLU A 130 -37.36 -13.75 -13.43
CA GLU A 130 -36.05 -13.64 -12.78
C GLU A 130 -35.73 -14.85 -11.92
N ALA A 131 -34.45 -15.14 -11.67
CA ALA A 131 -34.05 -16.26 -10.82
C ALA A 131 -34.57 -16.13 -9.39
N THR A 132 -34.96 -17.25 -8.78
CA THR A 132 -35.46 -17.27 -7.39
C THR A 132 -34.35 -16.99 -6.38
N THR A 133 -33.12 -17.38 -6.69
CA THR A 133 -31.94 -17.25 -5.83
C THR A 133 -30.76 -16.65 -6.60
N ALA A 134 -29.94 -15.88 -5.90
CA ALA A 134 -28.65 -15.45 -6.41
C ALA A 134 -27.61 -16.57 -6.23
N SER A 135 -26.58 -16.55 -7.06
CA SER A 135 -25.38 -17.35 -6.89
C SER A 135 -24.37 -16.59 -6.04
N GLU A 136 -23.77 -17.26 -5.06
CA GLU A 136 -22.73 -16.71 -4.21
C GLU A 136 -21.38 -17.38 -4.48
N LYS A 137 -20.32 -16.60 -4.65
CA LYS A 137 -18.95 -17.08 -4.85
C LYS A 137 -18.01 -16.40 -3.87
N LEU A 138 -17.31 -17.19 -3.07
CA LEU A 138 -16.20 -16.72 -2.23
C LEU A 138 -14.91 -16.65 -3.04
N TYR A 139 -14.12 -15.63 -2.77
CA TYR A 139 -12.80 -15.41 -3.36
C TYR A 139 -11.91 -14.70 -2.34
N ASP A 140 -10.64 -15.06 -2.29
CA ASP A 140 -9.64 -14.34 -1.52
C ASP A 140 -8.34 -14.17 -2.33
N ASN A 141 -7.56 -13.16 -1.97
CA ASN A 141 -6.27 -12.87 -2.59
C ASN A 141 -5.12 -13.03 -1.59
N LEU A 142 -5.30 -13.87 -0.57
CA LEU A 142 -4.32 -14.08 0.48
C LEU A 142 -3.14 -14.90 -0.07
N LEU A 143 -1.94 -14.60 0.42
CA LEU A 143 -0.79 -15.47 0.21
C LEU A 143 -1.05 -16.85 0.83
N ALA A 144 -0.73 -17.92 0.09
CA ALA A 144 -0.88 -19.30 0.54
C ALA A 144 -0.04 -19.57 1.80
N VAL A 145 -0.66 -20.22 2.79
CA VAL A 145 -0.06 -20.48 4.10
C VAL A 145 1.01 -21.58 3.99
N THR A 146 2.23 -21.27 4.43
CA THR A 146 3.31 -22.25 4.61
C THR A 146 3.09 -23.06 5.89
N ALA A 147 2.78 -22.37 6.99
CA ALA A 147 2.43 -23.00 8.26
C ALA A 147 1.58 -22.07 9.12
N THR A 148 0.70 -22.66 9.94
CA THR A 148 0.00 -21.96 11.02
C THR A 148 0.72 -22.24 12.34
N ILE A 149 1.08 -21.20 13.08
CA ILE A 149 1.77 -21.30 14.36
C ILE A 149 0.73 -21.26 15.49
N PRO A 150 0.65 -22.29 16.35
CA PRO A 150 -0.33 -22.34 17.43
C PRO A 150 -0.15 -21.22 18.45
N SER A 151 -1.25 -20.69 18.99
CA SER A 151 -1.22 -19.78 20.14
C SER A 151 -0.49 -20.40 21.35
N GLY A 152 0.15 -19.57 22.16
CA GLY A 152 1.01 -19.96 23.28
C GLY A 152 2.46 -20.26 22.88
N THR A 153 2.80 -20.17 21.59
CA THR A 153 4.13 -20.50 21.09
C THR A 153 5.15 -19.39 21.34
N ASN A 154 6.36 -19.76 21.74
CA ASN A 154 7.53 -18.90 21.65
C ASN A 154 8.10 -18.98 20.22
N LEU A 155 8.10 -17.85 19.50
CA LEU A 155 8.53 -17.79 18.11
C LEU A 155 10.03 -18.11 17.95
N THR A 156 10.86 -17.72 18.91
CA THR A 156 12.29 -18.03 18.91
C THR A 156 12.51 -19.54 18.94
N ASP A 157 11.85 -20.24 19.87
CA ASP A 157 11.96 -21.69 20.02
C ASP A 157 11.39 -22.41 18.80
N TYR A 158 10.24 -21.94 18.28
CA TYR A 158 9.61 -22.50 17.10
C TYR A 158 10.51 -22.48 15.88
N PHE A 159 11.12 -21.33 15.56
CA PHE A 159 12.00 -21.20 14.39
C PHE A 159 13.40 -21.76 14.61
N THR A 160 13.80 -22.01 15.86
CA THR A 160 14.99 -22.81 16.16
C THR A 160 14.75 -24.29 15.86
N ALA A 161 13.60 -24.83 16.27
CA ALA A 161 13.21 -26.22 16.02
C ALA A 161 12.76 -26.47 14.58
N ASN A 162 12.17 -25.46 13.94
CA ASN A 162 11.64 -25.49 12.57
C ASN A 162 12.23 -24.34 11.76
N PRO A 163 13.52 -24.39 11.37
CA PRO A 163 14.14 -23.35 10.57
C PRO A 163 13.35 -23.10 9.28
N MET A 164 13.19 -21.83 8.90
CA MET A 164 12.51 -21.49 7.65
C MET A 164 13.26 -22.11 6.46
N PRO A 165 12.57 -22.84 5.56
CA PRO A 165 13.22 -23.44 4.41
C PRO A 165 13.68 -22.36 3.43
N SER A 166 14.71 -22.67 2.64
CA SER A 166 15.05 -21.88 1.46
C SER A 166 13.89 -21.95 0.45
N SER A 167 13.45 -20.80 -0.05
CA SER A 167 12.33 -20.72 -1.00
C SER A 167 12.59 -19.69 -2.11
N SER A 168 12.16 -20.01 -3.33
CA SER A 168 12.13 -19.07 -4.45
C SER A 168 10.84 -18.22 -4.49
N THR A 169 9.83 -18.61 -3.73
CA THR A 169 8.56 -17.89 -3.55
C THR A 169 8.42 -17.39 -2.12
N GLU A 170 7.58 -16.38 -1.91
CA GLU A 170 7.31 -15.84 -0.58
C GLU A 170 6.63 -16.89 0.32
N LEU A 171 7.18 -17.08 1.52
CA LEU A 171 6.62 -17.95 2.56
C LEU A 171 5.60 -17.16 3.40
N CYS A 172 4.57 -17.84 3.91
CA CYS A 172 3.58 -17.25 4.81
C CYS A 172 3.46 -18.06 6.11
N TYR A 173 3.83 -17.45 7.22
CA TYR A 173 3.58 -18.01 8.56
C TYR A 173 2.38 -17.30 9.17
N GLN A 174 1.30 -18.04 9.33
CA GLN A 174 0.05 -17.51 9.86
C GLN A 174 0.00 -17.69 11.38
N LEU A 175 -0.37 -16.63 12.08
CA LEU A 175 -0.69 -16.65 13.51
C LEU A 175 -2.21 -16.79 13.67
N GLU A 176 -2.65 -17.54 14.67
CA GLU A 176 -4.06 -17.77 14.96
C GLU A 176 -4.75 -16.46 15.41
N ALA A 177 -6.03 -16.33 15.08
CA ALA A 177 -6.87 -15.22 15.54
C ALA A 177 -6.87 -15.12 17.07
N ASN A 178 -6.65 -13.92 17.61
CA ASN A 178 -6.44 -13.66 19.04
C ASN A 178 -5.30 -14.49 19.68
N GLY A 179 -4.39 -15.05 18.87
CA GLY A 179 -3.28 -15.87 19.36
C GLY A 179 -2.31 -15.05 20.21
N ASN A 180 -1.74 -15.66 21.24
CA ASN A 180 -0.75 -15.03 22.11
C ASN A 180 0.60 -15.69 21.94
N TYR A 181 1.64 -14.90 21.67
CA TYR A 181 2.97 -15.39 21.34
C TYR A 181 4.03 -14.66 22.15
N THR A 182 5.16 -15.30 22.38
CA THR A 182 6.35 -14.66 22.96
C THR A 182 7.53 -14.74 22.00
N MET A 183 8.47 -13.80 22.14
CA MET A 183 9.76 -13.86 21.45
C MET A 183 10.86 -13.46 22.43
N SER A 184 11.79 -14.39 22.65
CA SER A 184 12.84 -14.29 23.69
C SER A 184 14.26 -14.30 23.12
N GLY A 185 14.41 -14.23 21.81
CA GLY A 185 15.68 -14.23 21.09
C GLY A 185 15.45 -14.03 19.60
N ASP A 186 16.53 -14.01 18.84
CA ASP A 186 16.49 -13.69 17.40
C ASP A 186 15.76 -14.77 16.59
N VAL A 187 15.02 -14.33 15.57
CA VAL A 187 14.41 -15.20 14.55
C VAL A 187 15.08 -14.89 13.22
N ALA A 188 15.78 -15.87 12.65
CA ALA A 188 16.53 -15.70 11.40
C ALA A 188 15.59 -15.73 10.18
N ILE A 189 15.72 -14.72 9.31
CA ILE A 189 14.94 -14.59 8.07
C ILE A 189 15.88 -14.73 6.87
N GLY A 190 15.87 -15.92 6.25
CA GLY A 190 16.73 -16.27 5.12
C GLY A 190 16.05 -16.28 3.75
N SER A 191 14.73 -16.35 3.71
CA SER A 191 13.90 -16.30 2.49
C SER A 191 12.82 -15.23 2.64
N GLN A 192 12.25 -14.78 1.51
CA GLN A 192 11.16 -13.81 1.55
C GLN A 192 9.98 -14.37 2.36
N VAL A 193 9.50 -13.61 3.34
CA VAL A 193 8.48 -14.11 4.28
C VAL A 193 7.48 -13.03 4.68
N THR A 194 6.23 -13.47 4.83
CA THR A 194 5.15 -12.74 5.49
C THR A 194 4.76 -13.45 6.78
N PHE A 195 4.82 -12.74 7.90
CA PHE A 195 4.10 -13.10 9.12
C PHE A 195 2.73 -12.42 9.08
N ARG A 196 1.65 -13.22 9.19
CA ARG A 196 0.28 -12.73 9.06
C ARG A 196 -0.56 -13.18 10.25
N GLY A 197 -1.10 -12.25 11.03
CA GLY A 197 -2.18 -12.53 11.97
C GLY A 197 -3.56 -12.44 11.30
N ASP A 198 -4.62 -12.46 12.11
CA ASP A 198 -5.98 -12.26 11.64
C ASP A 198 -6.32 -10.76 11.54
N LYS A 199 -7.00 -10.37 10.46
CA LYS A 199 -7.28 -8.96 10.13
C LYS A 199 -8.24 -8.26 11.10
N ILE A 200 -9.10 -9.02 11.78
CA ILE A 200 -10.07 -8.48 12.75
C ILE A 200 -9.57 -8.74 14.18
N HIS A 201 -8.98 -9.92 14.39
CA HIS A 201 -8.58 -10.44 15.69
C HIS A 201 -7.06 -10.61 15.74
N HIS A 202 -6.36 -9.48 15.73
CA HIS A 202 -4.90 -9.44 15.68
C HIS A 202 -4.24 -10.44 16.65
N ALA A 203 -3.20 -11.12 16.15
CA ALA A 203 -2.32 -11.90 17.01
C ALA A 203 -1.49 -10.96 17.88
N LYS A 204 -1.25 -11.33 19.14
CA LYS A 204 -0.42 -10.56 20.07
C LYS A 204 0.94 -11.22 20.26
N ILE A 205 2.02 -10.47 20.05
CA ILE A 205 3.40 -10.89 20.27
C ILE A 205 4.00 -10.07 21.42
N THR A 206 4.42 -10.74 22.48
CA THR A 206 5.20 -10.12 23.56
C THR A 206 6.68 -10.35 23.32
N MET A 207 7.41 -9.28 22.99
CA MET A 207 8.85 -9.34 22.75
C MET A 207 9.61 -9.02 24.04
N THR A 208 10.34 -10.00 24.58
CA THR A 208 11.18 -9.82 25.76
C THR A 208 12.65 -9.64 25.39
N ASN A 209 13.09 -10.22 24.29
CA ASN A 209 14.43 -10.07 23.71
C ASN A 209 14.45 -10.45 22.22
N GLY A 210 15.54 -10.13 21.53
CA GLY A 210 15.79 -10.52 20.13
C GLY A 210 15.18 -9.61 19.06
N SER A 211 15.39 -10.00 17.81
CA SER A 211 14.97 -9.28 16.59
C SER A 211 14.58 -10.28 15.50
N PHE A 212 13.76 -9.86 14.53
CA PHE A 212 13.68 -10.57 13.25
C PHE A 212 14.92 -10.21 12.43
N VAL A 213 15.90 -11.12 12.39
CA VAL A 213 17.20 -10.90 11.76
C VAL A 213 17.11 -11.20 10.27
N ASN A 214 16.97 -10.15 9.46
CA ASN A 214 16.78 -10.21 8.03
C ASN A 214 18.11 -10.24 7.27
N ASN A 215 18.31 -11.29 6.48
CA ASN A 215 19.54 -11.51 5.73
C ASN A 215 19.57 -10.87 4.32
N GLY A 216 18.76 -9.83 4.08
CA GLY A 216 18.70 -9.10 2.80
C GLY A 216 17.57 -9.53 1.88
N VAL A 217 16.44 -9.99 2.43
CA VAL A 217 15.25 -10.45 1.68
C VAL A 217 14.01 -9.61 2.02
N GLY A 218 12.95 -9.73 1.22
CA GLY A 218 11.66 -9.10 1.54
C GLY A 218 11.06 -9.67 2.82
N PHE A 219 10.41 -8.82 3.61
CA PHE A 219 9.88 -9.19 4.92
C PHE A 219 8.63 -8.40 5.24
N LYS A 220 7.53 -9.07 5.56
CA LYS A 220 6.26 -8.41 5.90
C LYS A 220 5.73 -8.88 7.25
N MET A 221 5.26 -7.95 8.05
CA MET A 221 4.43 -8.20 9.23
C MET A 221 3.05 -7.59 8.99
N LYS A 222 2.00 -8.40 9.13
CA LYS A 222 0.61 -7.97 8.91
C LYS A 222 -0.32 -8.40 10.05
N PHE A 223 -1.23 -7.52 10.44
CA PHE A 223 -2.37 -7.81 11.33
C PHE A 223 -1.96 -8.37 12.71
N MET A 224 -1.05 -7.67 13.38
CA MET A 224 -0.54 -8.11 14.69
C MET A 224 -0.25 -6.95 15.63
N ASP A 225 -0.34 -7.25 16.92
CA ASP A 225 -0.03 -6.34 18.00
C ASP A 225 1.27 -6.79 18.67
N ILE A 226 2.26 -5.92 18.71
CA ILE A 226 3.58 -6.18 19.29
C ILE A 226 3.72 -5.37 20.58
N ASP A 227 3.81 -6.08 21.69
CA ASP A 227 4.16 -5.52 22.99
C ASP A 227 5.68 -5.59 23.20
N TYR A 228 6.32 -4.43 23.18
CA TYR A 228 7.75 -4.24 23.36
C TYR A 228 8.08 -3.63 24.74
N SER A 229 7.08 -3.42 25.60
CA SER A 229 7.24 -2.75 26.90
C SER A 229 8.16 -3.51 27.86
N GLY A 230 8.13 -4.85 27.80
CA GLY A 230 8.98 -5.75 28.59
C GLY A 230 10.37 -5.99 28.02
N PHE A 231 10.72 -5.39 26.88
CA PHE A 231 11.97 -5.71 26.18
C PHE A 231 13.21 -5.29 26.99
N ALA A 232 14.18 -6.21 27.13
CA ALA A 232 15.36 -6.06 27.98
C ALA A 232 16.69 -6.09 27.19
N GLY A 233 16.65 -5.82 25.88
CA GLY A 233 17.85 -5.84 25.04
C GLY A 233 18.75 -4.59 25.15
N THR A 234 19.48 -4.31 24.09
CA THR A 234 20.49 -3.25 24.00
C THR A 234 20.17 -2.24 22.90
N ALA A 235 20.91 -1.13 22.86
CA ALA A 235 20.75 -0.09 21.85
C ALA A 235 21.07 -0.54 20.40
N SER A 236 21.45 -1.80 20.17
CA SER A 236 21.62 -2.39 18.83
C SER A 236 20.42 -3.23 18.38
N ASN A 237 19.44 -3.47 19.27
CA ASN A 237 18.26 -4.27 18.94
C ASN A 237 17.22 -3.48 18.17
N SER A 238 16.45 -4.19 17.37
CA SER A 238 15.33 -3.65 16.63
C SER A 238 14.23 -4.71 16.49
N ILE A 239 13.01 -4.31 16.13
CA ILE A 239 12.01 -5.30 15.71
C ILE A 239 12.48 -5.97 14.42
N ILE A 240 12.90 -5.16 13.42
CA ILE A 240 13.49 -5.64 12.16
C ILE A 240 14.98 -5.28 12.15
N LEU A 241 15.85 -6.28 12.26
CA LEU A 241 17.31 -6.09 12.28
C LEU A 241 17.91 -6.68 11.01
N MET A 242 18.64 -5.90 10.23
CA MET A 242 19.40 -6.50 9.13
C MET A 242 20.62 -7.24 9.66
N SER A 243 20.99 -8.36 9.02
CA SER A 243 22.12 -9.19 9.43
C SER A 243 23.43 -8.38 9.48
N ALA A 244 24.24 -8.59 10.52
CA ALA A 244 25.58 -8.01 10.64
C ALA A 244 26.55 -8.51 9.55
N THR A 245 26.21 -9.65 8.95
CA THR A 245 26.96 -10.38 7.94
C THR A 245 26.06 -10.52 6.71
N PRO A 246 26.02 -9.51 5.82
CA PRO A 246 25.18 -9.57 4.63
C PRO A 246 25.53 -10.77 3.75
N ASN A 247 24.50 -11.44 3.22
CA ASN A 247 24.68 -12.61 2.37
C ASN A 247 25.26 -12.22 1.00
N PRO A 248 26.47 -12.71 0.63
CA PRO A 248 27.08 -12.38 -0.66
C PRO A 248 26.36 -13.01 -1.86
N ALA A 249 25.46 -13.99 -1.64
CA ALA A 249 24.65 -14.59 -2.70
C ALA A 249 23.49 -13.69 -3.15
N ILE A 250 23.12 -12.69 -2.34
CA ILE A 250 22.09 -11.71 -2.71
C ILE A 250 22.74 -10.65 -3.60
N PRO A 251 22.06 -10.17 -4.66
CA PRO A 251 22.63 -9.24 -5.62
C PRO A 251 23.34 -8.08 -4.92
N LEU A 252 24.66 -8.09 -5.11
CA LEU A 252 25.50 -7.00 -4.69
C LEU A 252 25.52 -5.93 -5.77
N THR A 253 25.96 -4.75 -5.38
CA THR A 253 26.23 -3.66 -6.31
C THR A 253 27.72 -3.38 -6.41
N SER A 254 28.14 -2.62 -7.42
CA SER A 254 29.55 -2.21 -7.54
C SER A 254 30.04 -1.38 -6.34
N ALA A 255 29.12 -0.77 -5.58
CA ALA A 255 29.41 -0.04 -4.34
C ALA A 255 29.37 -0.93 -3.07
N GLY A 256 29.13 -2.24 -3.23
CA GLY A 256 29.13 -3.24 -2.18
C GLY A 256 27.87 -3.28 -1.32
N TYR A 257 26.71 -2.87 -1.85
CA TYR A 257 25.44 -2.98 -1.14
C TYR A 257 24.79 -4.35 -1.37
N THR A 258 24.24 -4.96 -0.32
CA THR A 258 23.27 -6.05 -0.44
C THR A 258 21.89 -5.45 -0.71
N VAL A 259 21.25 -5.84 -1.81
CA VAL A 259 20.00 -5.22 -2.26
C VAL A 259 18.79 -6.08 -1.95
N VAL A 260 17.82 -5.49 -1.24
CA VAL A 260 16.44 -5.98 -1.17
C VAL A 260 15.67 -5.33 -2.32
N PRO A 261 15.18 -6.09 -3.32
CA PRO A 261 14.63 -5.52 -4.53
C PRO A 261 13.29 -4.81 -4.30
N THR A 262 12.90 -3.90 -5.20
CA THR A 262 11.65 -3.13 -5.08
C THR A 262 10.39 -4.00 -5.06
N THR A 263 10.44 -5.18 -5.67
CA THR A 263 9.35 -6.16 -5.72
C THR A 263 9.21 -7.01 -4.46
N ALA A 264 10.20 -6.98 -3.55
CA ALA A 264 10.20 -7.72 -2.29
C ALA A 264 10.30 -6.75 -1.11
N PRO A 265 9.23 -6.00 -0.79
CA PRO A 265 9.29 -4.92 0.18
C PRO A 265 9.61 -5.42 1.59
N ILE A 266 10.17 -4.52 2.40
CA ILE A 266 10.08 -4.61 3.86
C ILE A 266 8.85 -3.83 4.29
N ALA A 267 7.87 -4.50 4.90
CA ALA A 267 6.56 -3.92 5.19
C ALA A 267 6.05 -4.22 6.60
N ILE A 268 5.40 -3.23 7.20
CA ILE A 268 4.61 -3.35 8.41
C ILE A 268 3.22 -2.82 8.06
N GLN A 269 2.19 -3.67 8.17
CA GLN A 269 0.85 -3.35 7.68
C GLN A 269 -0.20 -3.71 8.73
N SER A 270 -1.06 -2.75 9.10
CA SER A 270 -2.13 -3.02 10.07
C SER A 270 -1.60 -3.61 11.38
N CYS A 271 -0.51 -3.04 11.90
CA CYS A 271 0.08 -3.48 13.16
C CYS A 271 -0.01 -2.40 14.24
N LYS A 272 -0.17 -2.83 15.49
CA LYS A 272 0.03 -1.98 16.66
C LYS A 272 1.35 -2.34 17.33
N ILE A 273 2.16 -1.36 17.68
CA ILE A 273 3.40 -1.55 18.43
C ILE A 273 3.35 -0.65 19.65
N THR A 274 3.54 -1.21 20.84
CA THR A 274 3.55 -0.45 22.10
C THR A 274 4.87 -0.65 22.84
N GLY A 275 5.32 0.39 23.53
CA GLY A 275 6.52 0.37 24.35
C GLY A 275 7.81 0.27 23.54
N LEU A 276 7.87 0.78 22.31
CA LEU A 276 9.06 0.66 21.47
C LEU A 276 10.24 1.44 22.07
N LYS A 277 11.21 0.72 22.66
CA LYS A 277 12.38 1.31 23.36
C LYS A 277 13.58 1.59 22.46
N TYR A 278 13.73 0.82 21.38
CA TYR A 278 14.88 0.87 20.48
C TYR A 278 14.43 1.15 19.03
N TYR A 279 15.09 0.53 18.05
CA TYR A 279 14.76 0.70 16.65
C TYR A 279 13.51 -0.10 16.26
N LEU A 280 12.65 0.49 15.43
CA LEU A 280 11.69 -0.27 14.64
C LEU A 280 12.42 -1.06 13.55
N PHE A 281 13.35 -0.38 12.87
CA PHE A 281 14.20 -0.93 11.83
C PHE A 281 15.64 -0.45 12.01
N TYR A 282 16.59 -1.36 11.89
CA TYR A 282 18.01 -1.03 11.87
C TYR A 282 18.75 -1.89 10.85
N ASP A 283 19.52 -1.25 9.97
CA ASP A 283 20.39 -1.90 8.99
C ASP A 283 21.70 -2.47 9.59
N ASN A 284 21.85 -2.41 10.91
CA ASN A 284 23.05 -2.81 11.63
C ASN A 284 24.32 -2.05 11.19
N SER A 285 24.15 -0.83 10.67
CA SER A 285 25.21 -0.04 10.06
C SER A 285 25.97 -0.80 8.96
N LYS A 286 25.27 -1.67 8.23
CA LYS A 286 25.78 -2.36 7.04
C LYS A 286 25.15 -1.78 5.78
N LYS A 287 25.85 -1.96 4.66
CA LYS A 287 25.41 -1.46 3.35
C LYS A 287 24.25 -2.30 2.81
N TYR A 288 23.05 -2.07 3.33
CA TYR A 288 21.81 -2.60 2.75
C TYR A 288 21.15 -1.52 1.88
N GLY A 289 20.81 -1.88 0.66
CA GLY A 289 19.94 -1.07 -0.20
C GLY A 289 18.54 -1.64 -0.12
N ILE A 290 17.60 -0.92 0.50
CA ILE A 290 16.20 -1.34 0.58
C ILE A 290 15.42 -0.67 -0.55
N GLY A 291 14.93 -1.46 -1.52
CA GLY A 291 14.15 -0.95 -2.63
C GLY A 291 12.84 -0.30 -2.17
N THR A 292 12.05 -1.03 -1.38
CA THR A 292 10.73 -0.57 -0.93
C THR A 292 10.56 -0.81 0.57
N PHE A 293 10.25 0.24 1.33
CA PHE A 293 9.96 0.19 2.77
C PHE A 293 8.58 0.78 3.06
N LEU A 294 7.69 -0.02 3.66
CA LEU A 294 6.28 0.33 3.82
C LEU A 294 5.87 0.28 5.30
N ILE A 295 5.21 1.33 5.77
CA ILE A 295 4.44 1.34 7.01
C ILE A 295 3.03 1.80 6.64
N LYS A 296 2.07 0.89 6.69
CA LYS A 296 0.69 1.17 6.28
C LYS A 296 -0.25 0.82 7.40
N ASP A 297 -1.20 1.68 7.68
CA ASP A 297 -2.26 1.35 8.62
C ASP A 297 -1.71 0.98 10.01
N CYS A 298 -0.65 1.61 10.52
CA CYS A 298 0.00 1.18 11.78
C CYS A 298 -0.18 2.19 12.92
N ILE A 299 -0.16 1.71 14.16
CA ILE A 299 -0.06 2.54 15.38
C ILE A 299 1.25 2.20 16.08
N ILE A 300 2.19 3.15 16.16
CA ILE A 300 3.55 2.93 16.67
C ILE A 300 3.78 3.84 17.88
N GLY A 301 3.75 3.24 19.08
CA GLY A 301 4.02 3.87 20.36
C GLY A 301 5.47 3.75 20.76
N GLN A 302 6.18 4.87 20.74
CA GLN A 302 7.56 5.00 21.17
C GLN A 302 7.61 5.17 22.69
N ASN A 303 8.61 4.54 23.34
CA ASN A 303 8.88 4.71 24.77
C ASN A 303 10.39 4.72 25.00
N THR A 304 11.03 5.73 24.44
CA THR A 304 12.48 5.84 24.32
C THR A 304 13.04 6.66 25.47
N ASN A 305 13.12 6.08 26.68
CA ASN A 305 13.63 6.80 27.87
C ASN A 305 15.05 7.36 27.64
N THR A 306 16.06 6.49 27.45
CA THR A 306 17.46 6.90 27.21
C THR A 306 17.91 6.73 25.76
N PHE A 307 17.01 6.26 24.89
CA PHE A 307 17.34 5.94 23.51
C PHE A 307 17.30 7.18 22.60
N ASN A 308 18.45 7.84 22.48
CA ASN A 308 18.65 9.04 21.68
C ASN A 308 19.11 8.70 20.24
N GLN A 309 18.34 7.88 19.53
CA GLN A 309 18.61 7.50 18.14
C GLN A 309 17.33 7.55 17.32
N ALA A 310 17.44 7.43 15.99
CA ALA A 310 16.27 7.40 15.11
C ALA A 310 15.44 6.12 15.31
N THR A 311 14.11 6.17 15.16
CA THR A 311 13.27 4.97 15.22
C THR A 311 13.49 4.05 14.02
N ILE A 312 13.67 4.62 12.84
CA ILE A 312 14.06 3.91 11.62
C ILE A 312 15.48 4.36 11.27
N ARG A 313 16.45 3.45 11.32
CA ARG A 313 17.86 3.79 11.13
C ARG A 313 18.50 3.01 10.00
N PHE A 314 18.99 3.76 9.03
CA PHE A 314 19.96 3.33 8.03
C PHE A 314 21.32 3.95 8.39
N GLY A 315 22.15 3.22 9.11
CA GLY A 315 23.46 3.64 9.59
C GLY A 315 24.54 3.64 8.50
N ALA A 316 24.46 2.71 7.54
CA ALA A 316 25.35 2.68 6.37
C ALA A 316 24.63 2.30 5.06
N GLY A 317 23.40 1.80 5.18
CA GLY A 317 22.48 1.50 4.11
C GLY A 317 21.66 2.71 3.67
N MET A 318 20.70 2.44 2.80
CA MET A 318 19.75 3.43 2.32
C MET A 318 18.44 2.78 1.92
N VAL A 319 17.40 3.60 1.75
CA VAL A 319 16.08 3.19 1.24
C VAL A 319 15.73 4.02 0.02
N LYS A 320 15.32 3.35 -1.07
CA LYS A 320 14.92 4.01 -2.31
C LYS A 320 13.51 4.59 -2.18
N ASP A 321 12.51 3.77 -1.90
CA ASP A 321 11.12 4.19 -1.77
C ASP A 321 10.60 3.90 -0.36
N MET A 322 10.25 4.96 0.37
CA MET A 322 9.65 4.88 1.70
C MET A 322 8.22 5.40 1.67
N THR A 323 7.28 4.61 2.20
CA THR A 323 5.87 4.98 2.28
C THR A 323 5.34 4.81 3.70
N ILE A 324 4.76 5.86 4.26
CA ILE A 324 4.05 5.86 5.55
C ILE A 324 2.62 6.35 5.30
N THR A 325 1.61 5.50 5.46
CA THR A 325 0.22 5.88 5.15
C THR A 325 -0.76 5.39 6.19
N ASN A 326 -1.80 6.17 6.47
CA ASN A 326 -2.87 5.78 7.40
C ASN A 326 -2.30 5.37 8.77
N SER A 327 -1.22 6.02 9.21
CA SER A 327 -0.44 5.55 10.35
C SER A 327 -0.28 6.62 11.40
N THR A 328 -0.20 6.19 12.65
CA THR A 328 0.05 7.03 13.80
C THR A 328 1.39 6.69 14.43
N PHE A 329 2.27 7.67 14.51
CA PHE A 329 3.46 7.62 15.36
C PHE A 329 3.20 8.52 16.54
N TYR A 330 3.45 8.01 17.74
CA TYR A 330 3.33 8.80 18.94
C TYR A 330 4.34 8.37 19.98
N ASN A 331 4.63 9.29 20.90
CA ASN A 331 5.43 8.98 22.06
C ASN A 331 4.53 8.75 23.28
N GLU A 332 4.69 7.61 23.96
CA GLU A 332 3.85 7.19 25.09
C GLU A 332 4.12 8.02 26.35
N VAL A 333 5.33 8.57 26.47
CA VAL A 333 5.77 9.35 27.62
C VAL A 333 6.30 10.70 27.15
N THR A 334 5.60 11.79 27.45
CA THR A 334 6.01 13.16 27.09
C THR A 334 7.46 13.43 27.52
N GLY A 335 8.25 13.99 26.60
CA GLY A 335 9.68 14.26 26.81
C GLY A 335 10.63 13.10 26.47
N ASN A 336 10.15 11.85 26.39
CA ASN A 336 10.98 10.68 26.08
C ASN A 336 10.93 10.30 24.59
N SER A 337 11.30 11.21 23.67
CA SER A 337 11.19 10.93 22.24
C SER A 337 12.51 10.52 21.60
N SER A 338 12.45 9.66 20.59
CA SER A 338 13.57 9.38 19.68
C SER A 338 14.06 10.70 19.08
N ASN A 339 15.36 10.85 18.80
CA ASN A 339 15.83 12.14 18.26
C ASN A 339 15.42 12.39 16.80
N ARG A 340 15.01 11.33 16.10
CA ARG A 340 14.48 11.36 14.73
C ARG A 340 13.43 10.27 14.59
N ILE A 341 12.51 10.45 13.66
CA ILE A 341 11.62 9.38 13.18
C ILE A 341 12.44 8.47 12.27
N CYS A 342 13.19 9.06 11.33
CA CYS A 342 14.06 8.31 10.43
C CYS A 342 15.39 9.02 10.19
N GLN A 343 16.45 8.21 10.09
CA GLN A 343 17.78 8.66 9.72
C GLN A 343 18.38 7.74 8.66
N ILE A 344 18.82 8.33 7.55
CA ILE A 344 19.65 7.71 6.54
C ILE A 344 21.00 8.41 6.57
N SER A 345 22.04 7.70 6.96
CA SER A 345 23.32 8.31 7.29
C SER A 345 24.26 8.42 6.09
N SER A 346 24.04 7.62 5.04
CA SER A 346 24.86 7.61 3.83
C SER A 346 24.12 6.99 2.64
N GLY A 347 24.72 7.09 1.45
CA GLY A 347 24.17 6.53 0.22
C GLY A 347 23.17 7.46 -0.47
N ASN A 348 22.71 7.04 -1.65
CA ASN A 348 21.58 7.56 -2.43
C ASN A 348 21.23 6.52 -3.50
N ALA A 349 20.07 6.63 -4.14
CA ALA A 349 19.62 5.64 -5.12
C ALA A 349 20.63 5.44 -6.27
N GLY A 350 21.24 6.54 -6.75
CA GLY A 350 22.28 6.52 -7.77
C GLY A 350 23.61 5.91 -7.32
N SER A 351 23.87 5.76 -6.02
CA SER A 351 25.06 5.10 -5.48
C SER A 351 24.88 3.61 -5.25
N VAL A 352 23.64 3.14 -5.07
CA VAL A 352 23.37 1.71 -4.88
C VAL A 352 23.53 1.00 -6.21
N LYS A 353 22.83 1.38 -7.28
CA LYS A 353 22.92 0.74 -8.62
C LYS A 353 22.84 -0.81 -8.58
N PRO A 354 21.66 -1.37 -8.25
CA PRO A 354 21.47 -2.82 -8.27
C PRO A 354 21.81 -3.44 -9.63
N LEU A 355 22.29 -4.69 -9.61
CA LEU A 355 22.52 -5.46 -10.84
C LEU A 355 21.26 -6.14 -11.37
N THR A 356 20.23 -6.29 -10.54
CA THR A 356 18.98 -7.01 -10.86
C THR A 356 17.83 -6.12 -11.30
N GLU A 357 17.91 -4.82 -11.03
CA GLU A 357 16.88 -3.85 -11.38
C GLU A 357 17.50 -2.46 -11.53
N THR A 358 16.81 -1.58 -12.26
CA THR A 358 17.24 -0.19 -12.41
C THR A 358 16.55 0.68 -11.37
N TRP A 359 17.34 1.26 -10.47
CA TRP A 359 16.83 2.27 -9.54
C TRP A 359 16.91 3.66 -10.17
N ALA A 360 15.75 4.26 -10.38
CA ALA A 360 15.63 5.69 -10.60
C ALA A 360 15.86 6.46 -9.27
N ASN A 361 15.48 7.74 -9.24
CA ASN A 361 15.48 8.56 -8.03
C ASN A 361 14.68 7.96 -6.87
N GLY A 362 14.97 8.42 -5.65
CA GLY A 362 14.29 7.99 -4.43
C GLY A 362 12.95 8.70 -4.23
N SER A 363 12.08 8.09 -3.43
CA SER A 363 10.81 8.69 -3.03
C SER A 363 10.49 8.51 -1.55
N VAL A 364 9.88 9.54 -0.96
CA VAL A 364 9.24 9.47 0.36
C VAL A 364 7.80 9.91 0.20
N THR A 365 6.86 9.06 0.60
CA THR A 365 5.43 9.35 0.61
C THR A 365 4.88 9.19 2.03
N ILE A 366 4.32 10.27 2.58
CA ILE A 366 3.66 10.28 3.87
C ILE A 366 2.26 10.84 3.67
N THR A 367 1.23 10.01 3.81
CA THR A 367 -0.15 10.49 3.62
C THR A 367 -1.07 10.04 4.74
N ASN A 368 -2.07 10.86 5.06
CA ASN A 368 -3.14 10.48 6.01
C ASN A 368 -2.55 9.91 7.31
N SER A 369 -1.57 10.58 7.88
CA SER A 369 -0.82 10.07 9.03
C SER A 369 -0.74 11.11 10.14
N THR A 370 -0.68 10.63 11.39
CA THR A 370 -0.60 11.47 12.59
C THR A 370 0.75 11.27 13.27
N PHE A 371 1.42 12.37 13.61
CA PHE A 371 2.64 12.39 14.41
C PHE A 371 2.40 13.21 15.68
N TYR A 372 2.58 12.60 16.84
CA TYR A 372 2.30 13.21 18.13
C TYR A 372 3.48 13.05 19.10
N HIS A 373 4.15 14.15 19.45
CA HIS A 373 5.34 14.15 20.31
C HIS A 373 6.51 13.30 19.78
N CYS A 374 6.66 13.20 18.45
CA CYS A 374 7.72 12.43 17.80
C CYS A 374 8.92 13.32 17.46
N ALA A 375 10.12 12.97 17.93
CA ALA A 375 11.32 13.79 17.77
C ALA A 375 11.08 15.25 18.15
N GLU A 376 10.39 15.46 19.27
CA GLU A 376 9.99 16.78 19.74
C GLU A 376 11.23 17.61 20.08
N GLY A 377 11.36 18.77 19.43
CA GLY A 377 12.54 19.63 19.59
C GLY A 377 13.80 19.14 18.86
N ALA A 378 13.70 18.04 18.10
CA ALA A 378 14.81 17.43 17.38
C ALA A 378 14.52 17.24 15.89
N GLN A 379 15.53 16.87 15.12
CA GLN A 379 15.40 16.74 13.66
C GLN A 379 14.52 15.53 13.31
N SER A 380 13.26 15.71 12.89
CA SER A 380 12.36 14.58 12.57
C SER A 380 12.94 13.61 11.53
N PHE A 381 13.68 14.14 10.55
CA PHE A 381 14.31 13.37 9.49
C PHE A 381 15.73 13.85 9.21
N ASN A 382 16.60 12.93 8.83
CA ASN A 382 17.91 13.28 8.28
C ASN A 382 18.31 12.23 7.23
N SER A 383 18.63 12.66 6.01
CA SER A 383 19.05 11.75 4.95
C SER A 383 20.52 11.85 4.53
N ASN A 384 21.33 12.77 5.07
CA ASN A 384 22.75 12.95 4.70
C ASN A 384 23.05 12.84 3.18
N GLY A 385 22.13 13.31 2.34
CA GLY A 385 22.24 13.25 0.87
C GLY A 385 21.56 12.05 0.21
N ALA A 386 21.01 11.07 0.93
CA ALA A 386 20.26 9.95 0.35
C ALA A 386 18.94 10.36 -0.29
N MET A 387 18.30 11.39 0.27
CA MET A 387 17.02 11.95 -0.18
C MET A 387 17.11 13.47 -0.30
N GLY A 388 16.18 14.06 -1.04
CA GLY A 388 16.11 15.51 -1.24
C GLY A 388 17.03 15.99 -2.38
N GLN A 389 17.45 15.11 -3.28
CA GLN A 389 18.23 15.43 -4.47
C GLN A 389 17.34 15.81 -5.66
N VAL A 390 17.95 16.31 -6.74
CA VAL A 390 17.24 16.55 -8.01
C VAL A 390 16.69 15.22 -8.53
N GLY A 391 15.39 15.22 -8.85
CA GLY A 391 14.67 14.04 -9.33
C GLY A 391 14.01 13.20 -8.23
N ASP A 392 14.41 13.36 -6.97
CA ASP A 392 13.72 12.71 -5.85
C ASP A 392 12.33 13.33 -5.65
N LYS A 393 11.40 12.51 -5.12
CA LYS A 393 10.02 12.92 -4.86
C LYS A 393 9.70 12.85 -3.38
N ILE A 394 9.13 13.91 -2.84
CA ILE A 394 8.66 13.99 -1.45
C ILE A 394 7.19 14.37 -1.47
N THR A 395 6.34 13.45 -1.06
CA THR A 395 4.89 13.67 -0.93
C THR A 395 4.54 13.65 0.55
N ILE A 396 4.01 14.75 1.08
CA ILE A 396 3.50 14.82 2.46
C ILE A 396 2.11 15.45 2.37
N GLN A 397 1.05 14.67 2.53
CA GLN A 397 -0.31 15.16 2.33
C GLN A 397 -1.27 14.67 3.41
N LYS A 398 -2.25 15.49 3.76
CA LYS A 398 -3.30 15.16 4.73
C LYS A 398 -2.73 14.62 6.03
N CYS A 399 -1.60 15.15 6.50
CA CYS A 399 -0.97 14.72 7.74
C CYS A 399 -1.31 15.69 8.88
N VAL A 400 -1.34 15.18 10.11
CA VAL A 400 -1.46 16.00 11.33
C VAL A 400 -0.19 15.82 12.15
N ILE A 401 0.55 16.91 12.33
CA ILE A 401 1.85 16.94 13.00
C ILE A 401 1.71 17.82 14.24
N VAL A 402 1.73 17.21 15.42
CA VAL A 402 1.58 17.89 16.71
C VAL A 402 2.82 17.64 17.56
N ASN A 403 3.47 18.72 18.01
CA ASN A 403 4.66 18.68 18.87
C ASN A 403 5.74 17.71 18.37
N SER A 404 5.91 17.64 17.05
CA SER A 404 6.84 16.70 16.42
C SER A 404 7.82 17.49 15.56
N ALA A 405 9.09 17.05 15.54
CA ALA A 405 10.23 17.78 15.00
C ALA A 405 10.68 19.01 15.82
N GLU A 406 11.68 19.73 15.29
CA GLU A 406 12.14 21.02 15.81
C GLU A 406 11.07 22.09 15.67
N ASN A 407 10.97 22.95 16.69
CA ASN A 407 10.11 24.12 16.63
C ASN A 407 10.50 25.04 15.46
N ALA A 408 9.54 25.29 14.56
CA ALA A 408 9.69 26.19 13.42
C ALA A 408 9.08 27.57 13.71
N THR A 409 9.62 28.30 14.69
CA THR A 409 9.18 29.67 15.00
C THR A 409 9.65 30.72 14.00
N THR A 410 10.71 30.44 13.25
CA THR A 410 11.30 31.34 12.26
C THR A 410 11.33 30.69 10.87
N SER A 411 11.20 31.52 9.83
CA SER A 411 11.18 31.08 8.43
C SER A 411 12.43 30.29 8.03
N GLY A 412 12.25 29.21 7.25
CA GLY A 412 13.30 28.50 6.51
C GLY A 412 14.36 27.74 7.32
N SER A 413 14.27 27.73 8.65
CA SER A 413 15.37 27.26 9.51
C SER A 413 15.12 25.87 10.10
N ASN A 414 13.88 25.56 10.48
CA ASN A 414 13.46 24.33 11.18
C ASN A 414 12.16 23.77 10.58
N GLY A 415 11.68 22.63 11.07
CA GLY A 415 10.38 22.06 10.72
C GLY A 415 10.43 20.68 10.07
N PHE A 416 9.30 19.98 10.15
CA PHE A 416 9.07 18.62 9.69
C PHE A 416 9.33 18.46 8.19
N VAL A 417 8.74 19.31 7.35
CA VAL A 417 8.88 19.19 5.88
C VAL A 417 10.29 19.49 5.42
N ARG A 418 10.89 20.54 6.00
CA ARG A 418 12.26 20.97 5.68
C ARG A 418 13.27 19.84 5.85
N ARG A 419 13.08 18.98 6.86
CA ARG A 419 13.99 17.87 7.16
C ARG A 419 13.95 16.77 6.10
N PHE A 420 12.79 16.46 5.53
CA PHE A 420 12.70 15.58 4.36
C PHE A 420 13.36 16.19 3.11
N ARG A 421 13.22 17.51 2.95
CA ARG A 421 13.80 18.26 1.83
C ARG A 421 15.29 18.60 2.01
N ARG A 422 15.92 18.17 3.10
CA ARG A 422 17.33 18.44 3.45
C ARG A 422 17.67 19.94 3.45
N GLY A 423 16.71 20.80 3.81
CA GLY A 423 16.90 22.25 3.72
C GLY A 423 17.23 22.73 2.29
N SER A 424 16.79 22.01 1.27
CA SER A 424 16.95 22.33 -0.15
C SER A 424 15.61 22.28 -0.88
N ALA A 425 15.49 22.99 -2.00
CA ALA A 425 14.33 22.92 -2.90
C ALA A 425 14.55 21.96 -4.09
N SER A 426 15.64 21.18 -4.11
CA SER A 426 16.03 20.36 -5.27
C SER A 426 15.06 19.21 -5.58
N ALA A 427 14.52 18.55 -4.55
CA ALA A 427 13.53 17.49 -4.74
C ALA A 427 12.17 18.08 -5.03
N THR A 428 11.40 17.38 -5.87
CA THR A 428 10.00 17.71 -6.12
C THR A 428 9.20 17.45 -4.86
N PHE A 429 8.52 18.49 -4.37
CA PHE A 429 7.67 18.41 -3.20
C PHE A 429 6.20 18.52 -3.59
N THR A 430 5.39 17.59 -3.09
CA THR A 430 3.93 17.59 -3.22
C THR A 430 3.32 17.63 -1.82
N GLY A 431 2.77 18.79 -1.45
CA GLY A 431 2.05 19.01 -0.19
C GLY A 431 0.54 19.09 -0.36
N GLY A 432 -0.19 19.31 0.74
CA GLY A 432 -1.62 19.65 0.72
C GLY A 432 -2.41 19.00 1.85
N GLY A 433 -3.32 19.76 2.46
CA GLY A 433 -4.13 19.32 3.59
C GLY A 433 -3.35 19.03 4.88
N ASN A 434 -2.09 19.47 5.01
CA ASN A 434 -1.31 19.22 6.22
C ASN A 434 -1.67 20.18 7.35
N SER A 435 -1.68 19.69 8.59
CA SER A 435 -1.87 20.49 9.80
C SER A 435 -0.59 20.43 10.64
N TYR A 436 -0.09 21.60 11.04
CA TYR A 436 1.11 21.72 11.89
C TYR A 436 0.75 22.44 13.18
N TRP A 437 1.08 21.85 14.32
CA TRP A 437 0.86 22.46 15.62
C TRP A 437 2.05 22.19 16.53
N TYR A 438 2.57 23.24 17.16
CA TYR A 438 3.71 23.11 18.05
C TYR A 438 3.54 24.03 19.25
N ASN A 439 3.60 23.49 20.46
CA ASN A 439 3.39 24.22 21.72
C ASN A 439 2.15 25.13 21.71
N GLY A 440 1.03 24.62 21.18
CA GLY A 440 -0.24 25.33 21.20
C GLY A 440 -0.39 26.42 20.14
N VAL A 441 0.54 26.52 19.18
CA VAL A 441 0.49 27.53 18.11
C VAL A 441 0.83 26.94 16.74
N PHE A 442 0.41 27.62 15.68
CA PHE A 442 0.81 27.31 14.32
C PHE A 442 2.29 27.71 14.08
N PRO A 443 3.19 26.77 13.75
CA PRO A 443 4.60 27.04 13.55
C PRO A 443 4.86 27.62 12.15
N ILE A 444 4.93 28.95 12.05
CA ILE A 444 5.01 29.67 10.77
C ILE A 444 6.19 29.25 9.87
N GLY A 445 7.29 28.76 10.45
CA GLY A 445 8.45 28.26 9.72
C GLY A 445 8.18 27.00 8.90
N GLU A 446 7.11 26.25 9.18
CA GLU A 446 6.70 25.08 8.36
C GLU A 446 6.21 25.47 6.96
N VAL A 447 5.85 26.73 6.76
CA VAL A 447 5.23 27.21 5.50
C VAL A 447 5.92 28.43 4.90
N GLN A 448 6.84 29.06 5.64
CA GLN A 448 7.62 30.19 5.15
C GLN A 448 9.01 29.75 4.69
N GLY A 449 9.20 29.67 3.37
CA GLY A 449 10.49 29.41 2.73
C GLY A 449 10.37 28.45 1.55
N THR A 450 11.43 28.36 0.74
CA THR A 450 11.45 27.49 -0.46
C THR A 450 11.67 26.01 -0.14
N THR A 451 12.03 25.70 1.11
CA THR A 451 12.39 24.37 1.59
C THR A 451 11.34 23.80 2.55
N CYS A 452 10.22 24.49 2.72
CA CYS A 452 9.15 24.19 3.66
C CYS A 452 7.95 23.55 2.94
N ASP A 453 6.76 23.48 3.56
CA ASP A 453 5.51 23.17 2.87
C ASP A 453 5.13 24.34 1.95
N THR A 454 5.38 24.17 0.65
CA THR A 454 5.11 25.17 -0.38
C THR A 454 3.78 24.94 -1.11
N SER A 455 2.89 24.08 -0.58
CA SER A 455 1.63 23.72 -1.26
C SER A 455 0.61 24.87 -1.32
N GLY A 456 0.65 25.79 -0.35
CA GLY A 456 -0.40 26.80 -0.18
C GLY A 456 -1.73 26.26 0.32
N ASP A 457 -1.83 24.96 0.61
CA ASP A 457 -3.06 24.27 1.05
C ASP A 457 -2.89 23.61 2.44
N TYR A 458 -2.12 24.23 3.31
CA TYR A 458 -1.94 23.82 4.70
C TYR A 458 -3.05 24.39 5.60
N ILE A 459 -3.29 23.73 6.74
CA ILE A 459 -4.32 24.09 7.72
C ILE A 459 -3.65 24.86 8.87
N GLN A 460 -4.16 26.06 9.16
CA GLN A 460 -3.60 26.98 10.18
C GLN A 460 -4.36 26.94 11.52
N THR A 461 -5.50 26.27 11.56
CA THR A 461 -6.34 26.14 12.77
C THR A 461 -5.87 24.99 13.64
N ASP A 462 -6.13 25.09 14.95
CA ASP A 462 -5.79 24.05 15.93
C ASP A 462 -6.49 22.73 15.57
N PRO A 463 -5.74 21.61 15.40
CA PRO A 463 -6.34 20.30 15.16
C PRO A 463 -7.21 19.79 16.31
N LYS A 464 -7.07 20.34 17.52
CA LYS A 464 -7.73 19.86 18.75
C LYS A 464 -7.54 18.35 18.94
N LEU A 465 -6.35 17.87 18.57
CA LEU A 465 -5.98 16.46 18.67
C LEU A 465 -5.77 16.11 20.14
N THR A 466 -6.55 15.17 20.66
CA THR A 466 -6.46 14.72 22.05
C THR A 466 -5.99 13.28 22.10
N TYR A 467 -4.95 13.01 22.91
CA TYR A 467 -4.49 11.66 23.21
C TYR A 467 -5.32 11.06 24.34
N GLN A 468 -5.94 9.90 24.10
CA GLN A 468 -6.83 9.20 25.04
C GLN A 468 -6.12 8.06 25.78
N GLY A 469 -4.80 7.88 25.60
CA GLY A 469 -4.06 6.73 26.09
C GLY A 469 -4.02 5.56 25.10
N ASN A 470 -3.07 4.65 25.29
CA ASN A 470 -2.93 3.39 24.54
C ASN A 470 -2.92 3.53 23.00
N GLY A 471 -2.35 4.62 22.50
CA GLY A 471 -2.29 4.94 21.07
C GLY A 471 -3.62 5.34 20.44
N VAL A 472 -4.62 5.71 21.25
CA VAL A 472 -5.93 6.18 20.77
C VAL A 472 -5.97 7.71 20.79
N PHE A 473 -6.51 8.29 19.72
CA PHE A 473 -6.65 9.73 19.57
C PHE A 473 -8.05 10.12 19.11
N THR A 474 -8.43 11.37 19.38
CA THR A 474 -9.67 11.98 18.87
C THR A 474 -9.36 13.31 18.21
N MET A 475 -9.87 13.52 17.00
CA MET A 475 -9.78 14.79 16.28
C MET A 475 -11.04 15.63 16.49
N ALA A 476 -10.89 16.91 16.81
CA ALA A 476 -12.02 17.85 16.94
C ALA A 476 -11.84 19.16 16.15
N GLY A 477 -10.74 19.33 15.41
CA GLY A 477 -10.50 20.46 14.52
C GLY A 477 -11.37 20.36 13.26
N ALA A 478 -12.21 21.37 13.03
CA ALA A 478 -13.21 21.35 11.96
C ALA A 478 -12.57 21.27 10.56
N ASP A 479 -11.50 22.01 10.32
CA ASP A 479 -10.81 22.04 9.02
C ASP A 479 -10.11 20.71 8.73
N GLN A 480 -9.50 20.09 9.75
CA GLN A 480 -8.85 18.79 9.65
C GLN A 480 -9.86 17.70 9.32
N ILE A 481 -11.01 17.70 9.99
CA ILE A 481 -12.11 16.75 9.72
C ILE A 481 -12.64 16.95 8.30
N ALA A 482 -12.95 18.19 7.89
CA ALA A 482 -13.47 18.48 6.56
C ALA A 482 -12.52 18.06 5.42
N ARG A 483 -11.21 18.12 5.67
CA ARG A 483 -10.17 17.75 4.68
C ARG A 483 -9.74 16.29 4.78
N GLY A 484 -10.17 15.56 5.81
CA GLY A 484 -9.75 14.20 6.10
C GLY A 484 -8.26 14.10 6.43
N SER A 485 -7.74 15.04 7.22
CA SER A 485 -6.32 15.14 7.58
C SER A 485 -6.00 14.38 8.86
N GLY A 486 -4.87 13.66 8.85
CA GLY A 486 -4.43 12.76 9.92
C GLY A 486 -4.70 11.30 9.59
N ASP A 487 -4.34 10.41 10.52
CA ASP A 487 -4.73 9.00 10.49
C ASP A 487 -6.28 8.90 10.47
N PRO A 488 -6.88 8.23 9.46
CA PRO A 488 -8.34 8.14 9.32
C PRO A 488 -9.06 7.55 10.53
N ARG A 489 -8.37 6.74 11.36
CA ARG A 489 -8.96 6.15 12.57
C ARG A 489 -9.44 7.18 13.58
N TRP A 490 -8.84 8.37 13.58
CA TRP A 490 -9.12 9.40 14.57
C TRP A 490 -10.11 10.45 14.08
N LEU A 491 -10.56 10.32 12.83
CA LEU A 491 -11.61 11.14 12.27
C LEU A 491 -12.97 10.62 12.75
N PRO A 492 -13.95 11.50 13.02
CA PRO A 492 -15.31 11.08 13.29
C PRO A 492 -15.86 10.22 12.13
N THR A 493 -16.48 9.10 12.48
CA THR A 493 -17.27 8.31 11.55
C THR A 493 -18.52 9.12 11.15
N HIS A 494 -18.74 9.31 9.85
CA HIS A 494 -19.98 9.92 9.32
C HIS A 494 -21.12 8.93 9.20
#